data_AF-A0A370LY36-F1
#
_entry.id   AF-A0A370LY36-F1
#
_cell.length_a   1.000
_cell.length_b   1.000
_cell.length_c   1.000
_cell.angle_alpha   90.00
_cell.angle_beta   90.00
_cell.angle_gamma   90.00
#
_symmetry.space_group_name_H-M   'P 1'
#
loop_
_entity.id
_entity.type
_entity.pdbx_description
1 polymer ?
#
loop_
_entity_poly.entity_id
_entity_poly.type
_entity_poly.pdbx_seq_one_letter_code
_entity_poly.pdbx_strand_id
1 'polypeptide(L)'
;MPLTNNVIIRLNEITTFVENKESLQQSEVEEIKKIFKDILQSGERYDSEEIESWFENEGSWKNKDVRVRLANLSHYVQSKYEQLDRFRVISDNPDSCGCGN
;
A
#
# COMPACT_ATOMS: atom_id res chain seq x y z
N MET A 1 -10.24 6.68 -7.73
CA MET A 1 -9.41 7.11 -8.88
C MET A 1 -8.91 5.85 -9.56
N PRO A 2 -8.86 5.77 -10.90
CA PRO A 2 -8.38 4.56 -11.57
C PRO A 2 -6.92 4.28 -11.18
N LEU A 3 -6.59 3.01 -10.98
CA LEU A 3 -5.22 2.58 -10.68
C LEU A 3 -4.27 2.96 -11.82
N THR A 4 -3.10 3.49 -11.47
CA THR A 4 -2.05 3.78 -12.46
C THR A 4 -1.41 2.49 -12.96
N ASN A 5 -0.80 2.54 -14.15
CA ASN A 5 -0.11 1.37 -14.72
C ASN A 5 0.99 0.82 -13.80
N ASN A 6 1.70 1.70 -13.08
CA ASN A 6 2.77 1.27 -12.18
C ASN A 6 2.21 0.57 -10.93
N VAL A 7 1.08 1.04 -10.37
CA VAL A 7 0.34 0.30 -9.34
C VAL A 7 -0.08 -1.08 -9.86
N ILE A 8 -0.65 -1.17 -11.07
CA ILE A 8 -1.08 -2.45 -11.66
C ILE A 8 0.09 -3.43 -11.81
N ILE A 9 1.28 -2.97 -12.23
CA ILE A 9 2.48 -3.80 -12.32
C ILE A 9 2.83 -4.40 -10.94
N ARG A 10 2.76 -3.59 -9.88
CA ARG A 10 3.00 -4.04 -8.51
C ARG A 10 1.94 -5.02 -8.00
N LEU A 11 0.69 -4.89 -8.42
CA LEU A 11 -0.35 -5.87 -8.10
C LEU A 11 -0.13 -7.20 -8.82
N ASN A 12 0.37 -7.17 -10.07
CA ASN A 12 0.78 -8.39 -10.78
C ASN A 12 1.96 -9.10 -10.10
N GLU A 13 2.89 -8.34 -9.51
CA GLU A 13 3.99 -8.88 -8.70
C GLU A 13 3.44 -9.68 -7.51
N ILE A 14 2.43 -9.16 -6.81
CA ILE A 14 1.73 -9.88 -5.72
C ILE A 14 1.10 -11.17 -6.25
N THR A 15 0.37 -11.10 -7.37
CA THR A 15 -0.32 -12.26 -7.97
C THR A 15 0.65 -13.35 -8.44
N THR A 16 1.88 -12.97 -8.81
CA THR A 16 2.94 -13.90 -9.24
C THR A 16 3.65 -14.52 -8.05
N PHE A 17 3.84 -13.74 -6.98
CA PHE A 17 4.52 -14.17 -5.77
C PHE A 17 3.66 -15.10 -4.89
N VAL A 18 2.35 -14.82 -4.79
CA VAL A 18 1.42 -15.63 -4.00
C VAL A 18 0.95 -16.84 -4.80
N GLU A 19 1.52 -18.00 -4.48
CA GLU A 19 1.17 -19.27 -5.12
C GLU A 19 -0.22 -19.76 -4.66
N ASN A 20 -0.52 -19.65 -3.36
CA ASN A 20 -1.77 -20.12 -2.79
C ASN A 20 -2.72 -18.95 -2.44
N LYS A 21 -3.71 -18.72 -3.30
CA LYS A 21 -4.68 -17.62 -3.16
C LYS A 21 -5.87 -17.93 -2.25
N GLU A 22 -5.86 -19.09 -1.58
CA GLU A 22 -6.86 -19.47 -0.59
C GLU A 22 -6.50 -19.02 0.83
N SER A 23 -5.21 -18.78 1.11
CA SER A 23 -4.75 -18.31 2.42
C SER A 23 -3.37 -17.67 2.31
N LEU A 24 -3.19 -16.52 2.96
CA LEU A 24 -1.92 -15.80 3.01
C LEU A 24 -1.07 -16.25 4.20
N GLN A 25 0.14 -16.71 3.91
CA GLN A 25 1.18 -17.00 4.88
C GLN A 25 1.80 -15.71 5.44
N GLN A 26 2.45 -15.81 6.61
CA GLN A 26 3.07 -14.65 7.25
C GLN A 26 4.17 -14.02 6.38
N SER A 27 4.98 -14.84 5.70
CA SER A 27 6.01 -14.38 4.75
C SER A 27 5.39 -13.58 3.61
N GLU A 28 4.28 -14.06 3.06
CA GLU A 28 3.56 -13.39 1.97
C GLU A 28 2.96 -12.07 2.43
N VAL A 29 2.38 -12.04 3.62
CA VAL A 29 1.86 -10.80 4.21
C VAL A 29 2.95 -9.74 4.37
N GLU A 30 4.14 -10.12 4.82
CA GLU A 30 5.26 -9.17 4.96
C GLU A 30 5.75 -8.66 3.59
N GLU A 31 5.79 -9.52 2.57
CA GLU A 31 6.21 -9.11 1.23
C GLU A 31 5.17 -8.19 0.57
N ILE A 32 3.88 -8.54 0.66
CA ILE A 32 2.77 -7.70 0.19
C ILE A 32 2.83 -6.30 0.82
N LYS A 33 3.12 -6.21 2.13
CA LYS A 33 3.27 -4.91 2.80
C LYS A 33 4.42 -4.08 2.23
N LYS A 34 5.54 -4.71 1.88
CA LYS A 34 6.68 -4.01 1.25
C LYS A 34 6.29 -3.48 -0.12
N ILE A 35 5.63 -4.29 -0.94
CA ILE A 35 5.16 -3.87 -2.27
C ILE A 35 4.26 -2.64 -2.16
N PHE A 36 3.26 -2.66 -1.26
CA PHE A 36 2.41 -1.48 -1.04
C PHE A 36 3.18 -0.26 -0.53
N LYS A 37 4.17 -0.46 0.33
CA LYS A 37 5.02 0.62 0.83
C LYS A 37 5.86 1.23 -0.29
N ASP A 38 6.40 0.42 -1.19
CA ASP A 38 7.20 0.88 -2.33
C ASP A 38 6.37 1.70 -3.32
N ILE A 39 5.10 1.32 -3.53
CA ILE A 39 4.14 2.13 -4.29
C ILE A 39 4.05 3.53 -3.68
N LEU A 40 3.79 3.63 -2.37
CA LEU A 40 3.65 4.93 -1.69
C LEU A 40 4.96 5.74 -1.69
N GLN A 41 6.11 5.07 -1.54
CA GLN A 41 7.42 5.72 -1.60
C GLN A 41 7.76 6.29 -2.98
N SER A 42 7.23 5.70 -4.04
CA SER A 42 7.34 6.23 -5.41
C SER A 42 6.48 7.48 -5.67
N GLY A 43 5.67 7.90 -4.68
CA GLY A 43 4.77 9.04 -4.79
C GLY A 43 3.40 8.70 -5.39
N GLU A 44 3.17 7.42 -5.70
CA GLU A 44 1.88 6.96 -6.20
C GLU A 44 0.85 6.80 -5.10
N ARG A 45 -0.42 6.83 -5.51
CA ARG A 45 -1.58 6.66 -4.63
C ARG A 45 -2.52 5.63 -5.22
N TYR A 46 -3.17 4.89 -4.35
CA TYR A 46 -4.20 3.92 -4.69
C TYR A 46 -5.36 4.06 -3.70
N ASP A 47 -6.50 3.52 -4.10
CA ASP A 47 -7.68 3.41 -3.24
C ASP A 47 -7.87 1.94 -2.86
N SER A 48 -8.13 1.64 -1.57
CA SER A 48 -8.28 0.27 -1.11
C SER A 48 -9.46 -0.48 -1.74
N GLU A 49 -10.54 0.22 -2.09
CA GLU A 49 -11.71 -0.36 -2.77
C GLU A 49 -11.36 -0.73 -4.22
N GLU A 50 -10.53 0.08 -4.87
CA GLU A 50 -10.00 -0.21 -6.22
C GLU A 50 -9.03 -1.40 -6.19
N ILE A 51 -8.25 -1.55 -5.12
CA ILE A 51 -7.39 -2.73 -4.93
C ILE A 51 -8.23 -4.00 -4.82
N GLU A 52 -9.28 -4.02 -3.99
CA GLU A 52 -10.18 -5.18 -3.87
C GLU A 52 -10.81 -5.53 -5.22
N SER A 53 -11.35 -4.51 -5.89
CA SER A 53 -11.98 -4.64 -7.20
C SER A 53 -11.02 -5.16 -8.27
N TRP A 54 -9.76 -4.73 -8.23
CA TRP A 54 -8.73 -5.22 -9.16
C TRP A 54 -8.48 -6.72 -8.96
N PHE A 55 -8.31 -7.18 -7.73
CA PHE A 55 -8.10 -8.60 -7.43
C PHE A 55 -9.34 -9.45 -7.77
N GLU A 56 -10.54 -8.89 -7.60
CA GLU A 56 -11.77 -9.55 -8.03
C GLU A 56 -11.84 -9.72 -9.56
N ASN A 57 -11.46 -8.68 -10.31
CA ASN A 57 -11.51 -8.67 -11.77
C ASN A 57 -10.37 -9.46 -12.44
N GLU A 58 -9.22 -9.60 -11.79
CA GLU A 58 -8.09 -10.41 -12.30
C GLU A 58 -8.47 -11.90 -12.41
N GLY A 59 -9.38 -12.38 -11.55
CA GLY A 59 -10.05 -13.67 -11.70
C GLY A 59 -9.33 -14.88 -11.11
N SER A 60 -8.06 -14.78 -10.70
CA SER A 60 -7.35 -15.86 -10.01
C SER A 60 -7.61 -15.87 -8.49
N TRP A 61 -8.00 -14.73 -7.91
CA TRP A 61 -8.29 -14.57 -6.49
C TRP A 61 -9.76 -14.85 -6.17
N LYS A 62 -10.13 -16.13 -6.11
CA LYS A 62 -11.54 -16.54 -5.91
C LYS A 62 -12.04 -16.33 -4.47
N ASN A 63 -11.16 -16.47 -3.50
CA ASN A 63 -11.50 -16.38 -2.09
C ASN A 63 -11.71 -14.91 -1.66
N LYS A 64 -12.96 -14.56 -1.30
CA LYS A 64 -13.32 -13.20 -0.90
C LYS A 64 -12.60 -12.76 0.37
N ASP A 65 -12.43 -13.63 1.36
CA ASP A 65 -11.76 -13.29 2.61
C ASP A 65 -10.30 -12.89 2.36
N VAL A 66 -9.64 -13.56 1.41
CA VAL A 66 -8.27 -13.22 0.98
C VAL A 66 -8.24 -11.88 0.26
N ARG A 67 -9.18 -11.59 -0.65
CA ARG A 67 -9.27 -10.28 -1.33
C ARG A 67 -9.47 -9.14 -0.36
N VAL A 68 -10.43 -9.27 0.57
CA VAL A 68 -10.69 -8.30 1.62
C VAL A 68 -9.45 -8.11 2.51
N ARG A 69 -8.74 -9.20 2.83
CA ARG A 69 -7.49 -9.12 3.59
C ARG A 69 -6.40 -8.34 2.86
N LEU A 70 -6.25 -8.49 1.53
CA LEU A 70 -5.31 -7.70 0.73
C LEU A 70 -5.67 -6.21 0.75
N ALA A 71 -6.94 -5.87 0.58
CA ALA A 71 -7.43 -4.50 0.68
C ALA A 71 -7.18 -3.89 2.07
N ASN A 72 -7.40 -4.67 3.13
CA ASN A 72 -7.08 -4.24 4.50
C ASN A 72 -5.58 -4.02 4.72
N LEU A 73 -4.72 -4.85 4.13
CA LEU A 73 -3.27 -4.67 4.18
C LEU A 73 -2.84 -3.40 3.45
N SER A 74 -3.40 -3.14 2.26
CA SER A 74 -3.09 -1.94 1.49
C SER A 74 -3.48 -0.67 2.24
N HIS A 75 -4.67 -0.67 2.87
CA HIS A 75 -5.16 0.42 3.72
C HIS A 75 -4.31 0.62 4.97
N TYR A 76 -3.90 -0.47 5.64
CA TYR A 76 -3.02 -0.42 6.80
C TYR A 76 -1.68 0.23 6.45
N VAL A 77 -1.04 -0.21 5.36
CA VAL A 77 0.25 0.32 4.91
C VAL A 77 0.13 1.80 4.55
N GLN A 78 -0.93 2.19 3.83
CA GLN A 78 -1.20 3.58 3.49
C GLN A 78 -1.37 4.45 4.74
N SER A 79 -2.24 4.04 5.66
CA SER A 79 -2.48 4.75 6.92
C SER A 79 -1.20 4.92 7.73
N LYS A 80 -0.36 3.89 7.79
CA LYS A 80 0.94 3.93 8.48
C LYS A 80 1.94 4.84 7.79
N TYR A 81 2.01 4.80 6.46
CA TYR A 81 2.87 5.67 5.69
C TYR A 81 2.52 7.14 5.88
N GLU A 82 1.24 7.49 5.77
CA GLU A 82 0.75 8.86 5.99
C GLU A 82 0.97 9.33 7.44
N GLN A 83 0.80 8.44 8.43
CA GLN A 83 1.15 8.76 9.81
C GLN A 83 2.63 9.12 9.94
N LEU A 84 3.53 8.31 9.36
CA LEU A 84 4.96 8.55 9.41
C LEU A 84 5.37 9.82 8.64
N ASP A 85 4.75 10.08 7.51
CA ASP A 85 5.00 11.28 6.71
C ASP A 85 4.59 12.56 7.45
N ARG A 86 3.46 12.53 8.17
CA ARG A 86 3.04 13.65 9.06
C ARG A 86 4.05 13.96 10.17
N PHE A 87 4.87 12.99 10.59
CA PHE A 87 5.93 13.21 11.58
C PHE A 87 7.30 13.53 10.97
N ARG A 88 7.43 13.48 9.63
CA ARG A 88 8.59 14.07 8.93
C ARG A 88 8.43 15.58 8.93
N VAL A 89 8.62 16.18 10.10
CA VAL A 89 8.81 17.62 10.26
C VAL A 89 9.95 18.01 9.30
N ILE A 90 9.63 18.91 8.38
CA ILE A 90 10.60 19.62 7.53
C ILE A 90 11.70 20.12 8.47
N SER A 91 12.83 19.44 8.48
CA SER A 91 14.03 19.85 9.21
C SER A 91 14.79 20.80 8.28
N ASP A 92 14.16 21.92 7.93
CA ASP A 92 14.81 23.01 7.19
C ASP A 92 14.09 24.32 7.50
N ASN A 93 14.30 24.80 8.73
CA ASN A 93 14.71 26.19 8.91
C ASN A 93 15.42 26.32 10.27
N PRO A 94 16.75 26.43 10.33
CA PRO A 94 17.44 26.78 11.57
C PRO A 94 17.24 28.24 12.01
N ASP A 95 16.56 29.11 11.24
CA ASP A 95 16.60 30.57 11.48
C ASP A 95 15.26 31.32 11.36
N SER A 96 14.18 30.91 12.05
CA SER A 96 13.08 31.86 12.33
C SER A 96 12.13 31.42 13.43
N CYS A 97 12.61 31.43 14.67
CA CYS A 97 11.73 31.56 15.84
C CYS A 97 12.37 32.57 16.80
N GLY A 98 12.34 33.84 16.38
CA GLY A 98 12.61 34.96 17.27
C GLY A 98 11.49 35.05 18.30
N CYS A 99 11.65 34.37 19.44
CA CYS A 99 10.97 34.76 20.66
C CYS A 99 11.54 36.13 21.06
N GLY A 100 10.85 37.19 20.63
CA GLY A 100 11.09 38.54 21.12
C GLY A 100 10.91 38.58 22.63
N ASN A 101 11.84 39.26 23.31
CA ASN A 101 11.75 39.68 24.71
C ASN A 101 10.43 40.39 25.01
#